data_AF-A0A9D6JCW6-F1
#
_entry.id   AF-A0A9D6JCW6-F1
#
_cell.length_a   1.000
_cell.length_b   1.000
_cell.length_c   1.000
_cell.angle_alpha   90.00
_cell.angle_beta   90.00
_cell.angle_gamma   90.00
#
_symmetry.space_group_name_H-M   'P 1'
#
loop_
_entity.id
_entity.type
_entity.pdbx_description
1 polymer ?
#
loop_
_entity_poly.entity_id
_entity_poly.type
_entity_poly.pdbx_seq_one_letter_code
_entity_poly.pdbx_strand_id
1 'polypeptide(L)'
;MRSAFAILLIPILMVSSFVLLLLRAVDTSVLDGDFMAETLRKNDPHAMLRAIARQQIDQAELPIPYVTKQELFDLLVATIRAPWLNEQLGVAIHALRDWFDAPVGSPLSLAVDLRDPKEHLTTNLTAFIERKAAALPACTPTTPEGELCLPPGTTSKEFVASLSDQGLDLAKLIESLPNTIDLARPTEQLQAFVRGEGARPNEFPDLTEQLRPAQEAFQRAHRIIGGAWLMLAGLFALELALTARGRQRFLAWLGVVLVCVSVLPLVAGLLSPWAYQTFVVQNLHVGPEAPVELQDFVVRFLEDVRQAIFGSLLLWGALAGIVGLALIIDAKVLMHPRSARR
;
A
#
# COMPACT_ATOMS: atom_id res chain seq x y z
N MET A 1 29.25 -44.14 1.86
CA MET A 1 29.12 -42.87 2.62
C MET A 1 28.86 -41.66 1.72
N ARG A 2 29.66 -41.40 0.67
CA ARG A 2 29.42 -40.27 -0.27
C ARG A 2 28.02 -40.23 -0.93
N SER A 3 27.42 -41.38 -1.22
CA SER A 3 26.07 -41.46 -1.84
C SER A 3 24.92 -41.12 -0.88
N ALA A 4 25.01 -41.53 0.39
CA ALA A 4 23.97 -41.28 1.38
C ALA A 4 23.90 -39.80 1.77
N PHE A 5 25.05 -39.12 1.85
CA PHE A 5 25.11 -37.69 2.15
C PHE A 5 24.49 -36.84 1.03
N ALA A 6 24.74 -37.19 -0.24
CA ALA A 6 24.14 -36.51 -1.39
C ALA A 6 22.60 -36.66 -1.42
N ILE A 7 22.08 -37.86 -1.09
CA ILE A 7 20.63 -38.12 -1.06
C ILE A 7 19.91 -37.29 0.01
N LEU A 8 20.55 -37.07 1.17
CA LEU A 8 20.00 -36.23 2.25
C LEU A 8 20.09 -34.73 1.96
N LEU A 9 21.09 -34.30 1.21
CA LEU A 9 21.32 -32.89 0.91
C LEU A 9 20.30 -32.32 -0.10
N ILE A 10 19.83 -33.18 -1.01
CA ILE A 10 18.84 -32.84 -2.06
C ILE A 10 17.52 -32.27 -1.51
N PRO A 11 16.80 -32.94 -0.59
CA PRO A 11 15.54 -32.40 -0.07
C PRO A 11 15.74 -31.10 0.70
N ILE A 12 16.88 -30.95 1.39
CA ILE A 12 17.23 -29.72 2.11
C ILE A 12 17.44 -28.58 1.12
N LEU A 13 18.23 -28.80 0.06
CA LEU A 13 18.42 -27.82 -1.01
C LEU A 13 17.12 -27.47 -1.72
N MET A 14 16.26 -28.45 -1.95
CA MET A 14 14.98 -28.24 -2.61
C MET A 14 14.04 -27.33 -1.78
N VAL A 15 13.86 -27.63 -0.50
CA VAL A 15 13.01 -26.82 0.39
C VAL A 15 13.61 -25.43 0.60
N SER A 16 14.91 -25.32 0.82
CA SER A 16 15.57 -24.02 1.01
C SER A 16 15.54 -23.16 -0.26
N SER A 17 15.76 -23.74 -1.44
CA SER A 17 15.65 -23.02 -2.72
C SER A 17 14.22 -22.52 -2.94
N PHE A 18 13.22 -23.35 -2.65
CA PHE A 18 11.82 -22.94 -2.76
C PHE A 18 11.48 -21.76 -1.85
N VAL A 19 11.86 -21.84 -0.57
CA VAL A 19 11.63 -20.75 0.39
C VAL A 19 12.34 -19.47 -0.06
N LEU A 20 13.57 -19.56 -0.58
CA LEU A 20 14.30 -18.39 -1.05
C LEU A 20 13.72 -17.78 -2.33
N LEU A 21 13.20 -18.60 -3.24
CA LEU A 21 12.46 -18.13 -4.42
C LEU A 21 11.16 -17.43 -4.01
N LEU A 22 10.43 -17.98 -3.05
CA LEU A 22 9.24 -17.34 -2.45
C LEU A 22 9.60 -15.97 -1.88
N LEU A 23 10.63 -15.89 -1.04
CA LEU A 23 11.08 -14.65 -0.43
C LEU A 23 11.57 -13.63 -1.46
N ARG A 24 12.28 -14.09 -2.51
CA ARG A 24 12.72 -13.22 -3.60
C ARG A 24 11.55 -12.72 -4.44
N ALA A 25 10.55 -13.55 -4.71
CA ALA A 25 9.35 -13.13 -5.45
C ALA A 25 8.57 -12.07 -4.66
N VAL A 26 8.45 -12.21 -3.34
CA VAL A 26 7.87 -11.16 -2.48
C VAL A 26 8.71 -9.87 -2.60
N ASP A 27 10.02 -9.99 -2.51
CA ASP A 27 10.93 -8.84 -2.58
C ASP A 27 10.91 -8.10 -3.92
N THR A 28 10.87 -8.83 -5.04
CA THR A 28 10.86 -8.22 -6.37
C THR A 28 9.50 -7.73 -6.83
N SER A 29 8.42 -8.35 -6.33
CA SER A 29 7.06 -8.06 -6.84
C SER A 29 6.27 -7.19 -5.87
N VAL A 30 6.29 -7.49 -4.58
CA VAL A 30 5.45 -6.83 -3.56
C VAL A 30 6.17 -5.66 -2.92
N LEU A 31 7.45 -5.79 -2.65
CA LEU A 31 8.23 -4.70 -2.06
C LEU A 31 8.65 -3.65 -3.11
N ASP A 32 8.19 -3.79 -4.36
CA ASP A 32 8.39 -2.77 -5.37
C ASP A 32 7.39 -1.61 -5.20
N GLY A 33 7.92 -0.42 -4.94
CA GLY A 33 7.15 0.80 -4.73
C GLY A 33 6.27 1.16 -5.93
N ASP A 34 6.76 0.92 -7.15
CA ASP A 34 6.00 1.17 -8.37
C ASP A 34 4.82 0.20 -8.49
N PHE A 35 5.03 -1.09 -8.20
CA PHE A 35 3.95 -2.09 -8.14
C PHE A 35 2.90 -1.72 -7.09
N MET A 36 3.33 -1.33 -5.90
CA MET A 36 2.43 -0.94 -4.80
C MET A 36 1.64 0.32 -5.13
N ALA A 37 2.28 1.33 -5.73
CA ALA A 37 1.62 2.56 -6.17
C ALA A 37 0.58 2.27 -7.26
N GLU A 38 0.93 1.43 -8.23
CA GLU A 38 0.02 1.04 -9.29
C GLU A 38 -1.16 0.20 -8.76
N THR A 39 -0.90 -0.71 -7.81
CA THR A 39 -1.95 -1.52 -7.19
C THR A 39 -2.91 -0.68 -6.35
N LEU A 40 -2.40 0.32 -5.61
CA LEU A 40 -3.26 1.28 -4.93
C LEU A 40 -4.11 2.07 -5.93
N ARG A 41 -3.52 2.57 -7.03
CA ARG A 41 -4.25 3.33 -8.07
C ARG A 41 -5.39 2.52 -8.70
N LYS A 42 -5.16 1.24 -8.98
CA LYS A 42 -6.18 0.33 -9.53
C LYS A 42 -7.38 0.13 -8.61
N ASN A 43 -7.18 0.23 -7.30
CA ASN A 43 -8.22 -0.02 -6.30
C ASN A 43 -9.04 1.23 -5.92
N ASP A 44 -8.94 2.32 -6.69
CA ASP A 44 -9.70 3.58 -6.50
C ASP A 44 -9.60 4.14 -5.06
N PRO A 45 -8.43 4.69 -4.67
CA PRO A 45 -8.24 5.25 -3.34
C PRO A 45 -9.13 6.49 -3.10
N HIS A 46 -9.69 7.08 -4.16
CA HIS A 46 -10.65 8.17 -4.07
C HIS A 46 -12.01 7.71 -3.55
N ALA A 47 -12.46 6.50 -3.89
CA ALA A 47 -13.69 5.94 -3.32
C ALA A 47 -13.52 5.71 -1.81
N MET A 48 -12.37 5.17 -1.39
CA MET A 48 -12.03 5.00 0.02
C MET A 48 -12.00 6.34 0.77
N LEU A 49 -11.33 7.35 0.22
CA LEU A 49 -11.26 8.67 0.83
C LEU A 49 -12.65 9.31 0.97
N ARG A 50 -13.52 9.14 -0.04
CA ARG A 50 -14.91 9.58 0.02
C ARG A 50 -15.68 8.90 1.14
N ALA A 51 -15.54 7.59 1.31
CA ALA A 51 -16.21 6.87 2.39
C ALA A 51 -15.75 7.34 3.77
N ILE A 52 -14.44 7.51 3.97
CA ILE A 52 -13.87 8.04 5.23
C ILE A 52 -14.35 9.46 5.48
N ALA A 53 -14.25 10.35 4.48
CA ALA A 53 -14.70 11.73 4.59
C ALA A 53 -16.19 11.80 4.92
N ARG A 54 -17.01 10.92 4.31
CA ARG A 54 -18.43 10.86 4.59
C ARG A 54 -18.71 10.50 6.04
N GLN A 55 -18.08 9.45 6.54
CA GLN A 55 -18.22 9.02 7.93
C GLN A 55 -17.83 10.13 8.91
N GLN A 56 -16.72 10.83 8.66
CA GLN A 56 -16.26 11.92 9.52
C GLN A 56 -17.23 13.12 9.53
N ILE A 57 -17.76 13.51 8.37
CA ILE A 57 -18.71 14.62 8.26
C ILE A 57 -20.06 14.27 8.90
N ASP A 58 -20.50 13.02 8.76
CA ASP A 58 -21.74 12.54 9.39
C ASP A 58 -21.65 12.61 10.93
N GLN A 59 -20.45 12.45 11.48
CA GLN A 59 -20.17 12.58 12.92
C GLN A 59 -19.87 14.02 13.38
N ALA A 60 -19.48 14.92 12.48
CA ALA A 60 -19.15 16.30 12.83
C ALA A 60 -20.40 17.12 13.21
N GLU A 61 -20.29 17.94 14.25
CA GLU A 61 -21.19 19.05 14.49
C GLU A 61 -20.79 20.19 13.55
N LEU A 62 -21.74 20.71 12.76
CA LEU A 62 -21.45 21.75 11.79
C LEU A 62 -21.42 23.12 12.49
N PRO A 63 -20.29 23.85 12.45
CA PRO A 63 -20.21 25.18 13.03
C PRO A 63 -20.90 26.24 12.16
N ILE A 64 -21.28 25.90 10.92
CA ILE A 64 -21.86 26.84 9.96
C ILE A 64 -23.36 26.51 9.75
N PRO A 65 -24.29 27.32 10.27
CA PRO A 65 -25.73 27.02 10.26
C PRO A 65 -26.37 26.94 8.87
N TYR A 66 -25.66 27.32 7.79
CA TYR A 66 -26.21 27.47 6.43
C TYR A 66 -25.61 26.51 5.40
N VAL A 67 -24.65 25.68 5.82
CA VAL A 67 -23.99 24.69 4.96
C VAL A 67 -24.47 23.32 5.40
N THR A 68 -25.12 22.59 4.51
CA THR A 68 -25.52 21.22 4.83
C THR A 68 -24.30 20.30 4.88
N LYS A 69 -24.40 19.19 5.61
CA LYS A 69 -23.35 18.15 5.63
C LYS A 69 -23.01 17.66 4.22
N GLN A 70 -24.03 17.52 3.37
CA GLN A 70 -23.86 17.11 1.98
C GLN A 70 -23.03 18.12 1.19
N GLU A 71 -23.31 19.41 1.33
CA GLU A 71 -22.58 20.46 0.63
C GLU A 71 -21.14 20.58 1.09
N LEU A 72 -20.88 20.41 2.40
CA LEU A 72 -19.53 20.34 2.93
C LEU A 72 -18.77 19.12 2.38
N PHE A 73 -19.44 17.97 2.29
CA PHE A 73 -18.88 16.78 1.68
C PHE A 73 -18.55 17.00 0.20
N ASP A 74 -19.48 17.53 -0.58
CA ASP A 74 -19.28 17.81 -2.01
C ASP A 74 -18.12 18.78 -2.22
N LEU A 75 -17.98 19.78 -1.35
CA LEU A 75 -16.86 20.73 -1.36
C LEU A 75 -15.51 20.05 -1.07
N LEU A 76 -15.46 19.20 -0.05
CA LEU A 76 -14.24 18.47 0.33
C LEU A 76 -13.80 17.49 -0.76
N VAL A 77 -14.75 16.77 -1.36
CA VAL A 77 -14.46 15.85 -2.47
C VAL A 77 -14.02 16.60 -3.72
N ALA A 78 -14.61 17.77 -4.02
CA ALA A 78 -14.17 18.60 -5.14
C ALA A 78 -12.77 19.21 -4.94
N THR A 79 -12.33 19.32 -3.69
CA THR A 79 -11.02 19.87 -3.33
C THR A 79 -9.90 18.86 -3.53
N ILE A 80 -10.11 17.61 -3.11
CA ILE A 80 -9.09 16.56 -3.22
C ILE A 80 -9.21 15.90 -4.59
N ARG A 81 -8.30 16.25 -5.50
CA ARG A 81 -8.33 15.76 -6.88
C ARG A 81 -7.70 14.38 -7.03
N ALA A 82 -8.34 13.55 -7.86
CA ALA A 82 -7.75 12.56 -8.76
C ALA A 82 -6.20 12.45 -8.72
N PRO A 83 -5.53 13.29 -9.54
CA PRO A 83 -4.09 13.23 -9.72
C PRO A 83 -3.29 13.49 -8.44
N TRP A 84 -3.68 14.49 -7.64
CA TRP A 84 -2.94 14.88 -6.44
C TRP A 84 -2.89 13.71 -5.44
N LEU A 85 -4.02 13.05 -5.18
CA LEU A 85 -4.05 11.92 -4.23
C LEU A 85 -3.14 10.78 -4.70
N ASN A 86 -3.19 10.46 -6.00
CA ASN A 86 -2.39 9.38 -6.58
C ASN A 86 -0.88 9.69 -6.59
N GLU A 87 -0.51 10.97 -6.67
CA GLU A 87 0.87 11.43 -6.52
C GLU A 87 1.33 11.29 -5.07
N GLN A 88 0.57 11.83 -4.11
CA GLN A 88 0.92 11.76 -2.69
C GLN A 88 0.97 10.32 -2.16
N LEU A 89 0.06 9.45 -2.60
CA LEU A 89 0.11 8.03 -2.26
C LEU A 89 1.36 7.35 -2.81
N GLY A 90 1.77 7.67 -4.04
CA GLY A 90 3.01 7.17 -4.61
C GLY A 90 4.21 7.61 -3.77
N VAL A 91 4.32 8.91 -3.47
CA VAL A 91 5.38 9.46 -2.62
C VAL A 91 5.41 8.77 -1.24
N ALA A 92 4.25 8.58 -0.61
CA ALA A 92 4.16 7.92 0.69
C ALA A 92 4.60 6.45 0.66
N ILE A 93 4.25 5.69 -0.39
CA ILE A 93 4.70 4.30 -0.56
C ILE A 93 6.22 4.23 -0.72
N HIS A 94 6.78 5.08 -1.58
CA HIS A 94 8.23 5.10 -1.79
C HIS A 94 8.96 5.50 -0.51
N ALA A 95 8.48 6.52 0.20
CA ALA A 95 9.05 6.93 1.49
C ALA A 95 8.99 5.80 2.53
N LEU A 96 7.87 5.06 2.59
CA LEU A 96 7.73 3.92 3.49
C LEU A 96 8.69 2.77 3.12
N ARG A 97 8.84 2.46 1.82
CA ARG A 97 9.80 1.47 1.33
C ARG A 97 11.22 1.87 1.67
N ASP A 98 11.63 3.08 1.33
CA ASP A 98 12.97 3.60 1.60
C ASP A 98 13.27 3.58 3.10
N TRP A 99 12.26 3.83 3.93
CA TRP A 99 12.37 3.71 5.37
C TRP A 99 12.58 2.27 5.86
N PHE A 100 11.91 1.27 5.25
CA PHE A 100 12.17 -0.14 5.57
C PHE A 100 13.62 -0.55 5.26
N ASP A 101 14.19 -0.01 4.19
CA ASP A 101 15.58 -0.25 3.77
C ASP A 101 16.61 0.58 4.56
N ALA A 102 16.21 1.72 5.13
CA ALA A 102 17.08 2.60 5.92
C ALA A 102 17.52 1.96 7.25
N PRO A 103 18.69 2.29 7.83
CA PRO A 103 19.15 1.69 9.09
C PRO A 103 18.10 1.74 10.23
N VAL A 104 18.00 0.67 11.03
CA VAL A 104 17.08 0.63 12.20
C VAL A 104 17.26 1.87 13.06
N GLY A 105 16.15 2.54 13.39
CA GLY A 105 16.14 3.76 14.19
C GLY A 105 16.09 5.05 13.36
N SER A 106 16.13 4.95 12.03
CA SER A 106 15.84 6.08 11.14
C SER A 106 14.39 6.55 11.36
N PRO A 107 14.13 7.87 11.41
CA PRO A 107 12.76 8.38 11.53
C PRO A 107 11.98 8.12 10.25
N LEU A 108 10.71 7.70 10.36
CA LEU A 108 9.79 7.67 9.23
C LEU A 108 9.28 9.08 9.00
N SER A 109 9.30 9.54 7.75
CA SER A 109 8.64 10.80 7.36
C SER A 109 7.70 10.51 6.21
N LEU A 110 6.42 10.77 6.43
CA LEU A 110 5.35 10.65 5.44
C LEU A 110 4.77 12.03 5.21
N ALA A 111 5.56 12.89 4.61
CA ALA A 111 5.17 14.26 4.30
C ALA A 111 4.18 14.30 3.13
N VAL A 112 2.99 14.83 3.38
CA VAL A 112 1.96 15.10 2.39
C VAL A 112 1.91 16.60 2.12
N ASP A 113 2.05 16.99 0.85
CA ASP A 113 1.96 18.39 0.44
C ASP A 113 0.50 18.82 0.27
N LEU A 114 0.08 19.82 1.05
CA LEU A 114 -1.27 20.36 1.05
C LEU A 114 -1.43 21.66 0.25
N ARG A 115 -0.38 22.20 -0.38
CA ARG A 115 -0.49 23.47 -1.12
C ARG A 115 -1.60 23.44 -2.18
N ASP A 116 -1.59 22.40 -3.01
CA ASP A 116 -2.59 22.19 -4.07
C ASP A 116 -4.02 22.06 -3.50
N PRO A 117 -4.30 21.16 -2.54
CA PRO A 117 -5.61 21.08 -1.88
C PRO A 117 -6.02 22.39 -1.21
N LYS A 118 -5.11 23.11 -0.55
CA LYS A 118 -5.41 24.38 0.11
C LYS A 118 -5.85 25.43 -0.90
N GLU A 119 -5.13 25.58 -2.01
CA GLU A 119 -5.47 26.52 -3.07
C GLU A 119 -6.84 26.18 -3.70
N HIS A 120 -7.09 24.89 -3.96
CA HIS A 120 -8.38 24.42 -4.48
C HIS A 120 -9.50 24.61 -3.46
N LEU A 121 -9.26 24.36 -2.17
CA LEU A 121 -10.24 24.54 -1.11
C LEU A 121 -10.66 26.00 -1.02
N THR A 122 -9.70 26.92 -1.00
CA THR A 122 -9.98 28.37 -0.98
C THR A 122 -10.80 28.76 -2.19
N THR A 123 -10.38 28.36 -3.40
CA THR A 123 -11.09 28.68 -4.65
C THR A 123 -12.52 28.12 -4.66
N ASN A 124 -12.69 26.84 -4.32
CA ASN A 124 -13.98 26.16 -4.32
C ASN A 124 -14.91 26.74 -3.24
N LEU A 125 -14.37 27.04 -2.05
CA LEU A 125 -15.13 27.60 -0.94
C LEU A 125 -15.60 29.02 -1.26
N THR A 126 -14.73 29.89 -1.80
CA THR A 126 -15.12 31.23 -2.24
C THR A 126 -16.24 31.15 -3.28
N ALA A 127 -16.09 30.30 -4.31
CA ALA A 127 -17.12 30.11 -5.32
C ALA A 127 -18.42 29.50 -4.77
N PHE A 128 -18.34 28.67 -3.73
CA PHE A 128 -19.51 28.11 -3.05
C PHE A 128 -20.26 29.19 -2.25
N ILE A 129 -19.54 29.96 -1.44
CA ILE A 129 -20.10 31.04 -0.62
C ILE A 129 -20.72 32.12 -1.51
N GLU A 130 -20.05 32.55 -2.59
CA GLU A 130 -20.58 33.53 -3.53
C GLU A 130 -21.89 33.05 -4.19
N ARG A 131 -21.96 31.78 -4.60
CA ARG A 131 -23.19 31.19 -5.16
C ARG A 131 -24.32 31.15 -4.14
N LYS A 132 -24.02 30.79 -2.89
CA LYS A 132 -24.99 30.78 -1.79
C LYS A 132 -25.50 32.19 -1.50
N ALA A 133 -24.61 33.18 -1.41
CA ALA A 133 -24.97 34.56 -1.19
C ALA A 133 -25.81 35.14 -2.34
N ALA A 134 -25.51 34.78 -3.59
CA ALA A 134 -26.31 35.21 -4.76
C ALA A 134 -27.71 34.56 -4.82
N ALA A 135 -27.90 33.40 -4.18
CA ALA A 135 -29.18 32.71 -4.12
C ALA A 135 -30.09 33.18 -2.98
N LEU A 136 -29.59 34.05 -2.07
CA LEU A 136 -30.39 34.58 -0.97
C LEU A 136 -31.43 35.59 -1.47
N PRO A 137 -32.69 35.53 -0.99
CA PRO A 137 -33.68 36.55 -1.29
C PRO A 137 -33.32 37.88 -0.60
N ALA A 138 -33.79 39.00 -1.15
CA ALA A 138 -33.69 40.29 -0.46
C ALA A 138 -34.57 40.28 0.80
N CYS A 139 -34.07 40.86 1.90
CA CYS A 139 -34.86 40.99 3.13
C CYS A 139 -36.09 41.86 2.90
N THR A 140 -37.25 41.37 3.36
CA THR A 140 -38.49 42.13 3.39
C THR A 140 -38.86 42.50 4.82
N PRO A 141 -39.70 43.52 5.05
CA PRO A 141 -40.13 43.88 6.41
C PRO A 141 -40.91 42.77 7.13
N THR A 142 -41.38 41.77 6.38
CA THR A 142 -42.10 40.58 6.89
C THR A 142 -41.21 39.36 7.05
N THR A 143 -39.92 39.45 6.75
CA THR A 143 -38.98 38.33 6.93
C THR A 143 -38.84 38.04 8.43
N PRO A 144 -39.15 36.82 8.90
CA PRO A 144 -39.01 36.43 10.30
C PRO A 144 -37.60 36.64 10.83
N GLU A 145 -37.46 37.01 12.10
CA GLU A 145 -36.16 36.98 12.79
C GLU A 145 -35.59 35.56 12.73
N GLY A 146 -34.41 35.42 12.11
CA GLY A 146 -33.73 34.14 11.91
C GLY A 146 -33.78 33.60 10.48
N GLU A 147 -34.58 34.17 9.57
CA GLU A 147 -34.51 33.85 8.14
C GLU A 147 -33.36 34.59 7.45
N LEU A 148 -32.56 33.86 6.67
CA LEU A 148 -31.42 34.43 5.97
C LEU A 148 -31.85 35.16 4.70
N CYS A 149 -31.48 36.42 4.61
CA CYS A 149 -31.78 37.28 3.47
C CYS A 149 -30.68 38.33 3.30
N LEU A 150 -30.55 38.86 2.08
CA LEU A 150 -29.64 39.96 1.78
C LEU A 150 -30.25 41.28 2.27
N PRO A 151 -29.56 42.06 3.11
CA PRO A 151 -30.05 43.36 3.52
C PRO A 151 -30.27 44.26 2.29
N PRO A 152 -31.34 45.08 2.27
CA PRO A 152 -31.67 45.89 1.11
C PRO A 152 -30.50 46.81 0.74
N GLY A 153 -30.09 46.77 -0.53
CA GLY A 153 -28.97 47.56 -1.05
C GLY A 153 -27.58 46.93 -0.87
N THR A 154 -27.49 45.75 -0.26
CA THR A 154 -26.21 45.02 -0.09
C THR A 154 -26.01 44.04 -1.24
N THR A 155 -24.85 44.09 -1.88
CA THR A 155 -24.47 43.10 -2.89
C THR A 155 -24.05 41.78 -2.23
N SER A 156 -24.14 40.67 -2.96
CA SER A 156 -23.65 39.38 -2.47
C SER A 156 -22.18 39.44 -2.03
N LYS A 157 -21.35 40.26 -2.70
CA LYS A 157 -19.93 40.44 -2.33
C LYS A 157 -19.74 41.16 -1.00
N GLU A 158 -20.54 42.20 -0.74
CA GLU A 158 -20.52 42.92 0.54
C GLU A 158 -21.05 42.06 1.68
N PHE A 159 -22.05 41.21 1.42
CA PHE A 159 -22.55 40.24 2.39
C PHE A 159 -21.47 39.21 2.75
N VAL A 160 -20.77 38.65 1.77
CA VAL A 160 -19.65 37.72 2.00
C VAL A 160 -18.50 38.38 2.79
N ALA A 161 -18.17 39.64 2.49
CA ALA A 161 -17.20 40.39 3.28
C ALA A 161 -17.67 40.57 4.73
N SER A 162 -18.95 40.86 4.96
CA SER A 162 -19.50 41.01 6.31
C SER A 162 -19.51 39.71 7.13
N LEU A 163 -19.63 38.54 6.49
CA LEU A 163 -19.51 37.23 7.15
C LEU A 163 -18.07 36.96 7.63
N SER A 164 -17.08 37.46 6.90
CA SER A 164 -15.66 37.40 7.30
C SER A 164 -15.39 38.28 8.53
N ASP A 165 -15.95 39.48 8.58
CA ASP A 165 -15.84 40.40 9.72
C ASP A 165 -16.54 39.87 10.99
N GLN A 166 -17.51 38.98 10.86
CA GLN A 166 -18.23 38.33 11.97
C GLN A 166 -17.51 37.08 12.54
N GLY A 167 -16.24 36.87 12.18
CA GLY A 167 -15.42 35.79 12.74
C GLY A 167 -15.47 34.47 11.97
N LEU A 168 -16.18 34.42 10.84
CA LEU A 168 -16.15 33.28 9.92
C LEU A 168 -15.05 33.49 8.86
N ASP A 169 -13.82 33.77 9.30
CA ASP A 169 -12.68 33.96 8.40
C ASP A 169 -12.09 32.61 7.98
N LEU A 170 -12.85 31.88 7.17
CA LEU A 170 -12.43 30.59 6.60
C LEU A 170 -11.14 30.72 5.77
N ALA A 171 -10.87 31.90 5.19
CA ALA A 171 -9.63 32.14 4.46
C ALA A 171 -8.43 32.13 5.43
N LYS A 172 -8.50 32.84 6.56
CA LYS A 172 -7.47 32.73 7.62
C LYS A 172 -7.37 31.32 8.20
N LEU A 173 -8.49 30.61 8.35
CA LEU A 173 -8.48 29.22 8.82
C LEU A 173 -7.72 28.30 7.84
N ILE A 174 -7.98 28.42 6.53
CA ILE A 174 -7.28 27.65 5.51
C ILE A 174 -5.81 28.06 5.43
N GLU A 175 -5.50 29.36 5.51
CA GLU A 175 -4.12 29.86 5.55
C GLU A 175 -3.34 29.31 6.75
N SER A 176 -4.00 29.17 7.91
CA SER A 176 -3.40 28.64 9.14
C SER A 176 -3.03 27.16 9.08
N LEU A 177 -3.61 26.39 8.13
CA LEU A 177 -3.22 25.01 7.92
C LEU A 177 -1.76 24.94 7.44
N PRO A 178 -0.96 23.97 7.90
CA PRO A 178 0.40 23.81 7.40
C PRO A 178 0.38 23.44 5.92
N ASN A 179 1.40 23.89 5.17
CA ASN A 179 1.56 23.51 3.77
C ASN A 179 1.97 22.04 3.58
N THR A 180 2.47 21.41 4.63
CA THR A 180 2.90 20.01 4.64
C THR A 180 2.52 19.38 5.97
N ILE A 181 1.96 18.17 5.93
CA ILE A 181 1.69 17.36 7.11
C ILE A 181 2.57 16.13 7.07
N ASP A 182 3.29 15.85 8.15
CA ASP A 182 3.91 14.54 8.33
C ASP A 182 2.91 13.59 9.00
N LEU A 183 2.44 12.58 8.26
CA LEU A 183 1.50 11.58 8.77
C LEU A 183 2.15 10.64 9.79
N ALA A 184 3.48 10.47 9.77
CA ALA A 184 4.16 9.61 10.73
C ALA A 184 4.25 10.28 12.12
N ARG A 185 4.29 11.62 12.14
CA ARG A 185 4.35 12.45 13.34
C ARG A 185 3.42 13.65 13.20
N PRO A 186 2.11 13.46 13.38
CA PRO A 186 1.16 14.56 13.26
C PRO A 186 1.51 15.66 14.27
N THR A 187 1.90 16.83 13.75
CA THR A 187 2.32 18.00 14.54
C THR A 187 1.23 18.43 15.51
N GLU A 188 1.62 18.99 16.67
CA GLU A 188 0.69 19.51 17.69
C GLU A 188 -0.38 20.45 17.12
N GLN A 189 -0.05 21.26 16.11
CA GLN A 189 -1.00 22.15 15.43
C GLN A 189 -2.13 21.39 14.72
N LEU A 190 -1.82 20.26 14.08
CA LEU A 190 -2.82 19.42 13.44
C LEU A 190 -3.67 18.70 14.48
N GLN A 191 -3.05 18.26 15.59
CA GLN A 191 -3.76 17.64 16.70
C GLN A 191 -4.73 18.61 17.37
N ALA A 192 -4.34 19.89 17.52
CA ALA A 192 -5.18 20.95 18.05
C ALA A 192 -6.34 21.28 17.09
N PHE A 193 -6.08 21.30 15.78
CA PHE A 193 -7.08 21.57 14.75
C PHE A 193 -8.18 20.50 14.69
N VAL A 194 -7.81 19.21 14.75
CA VAL A 194 -8.76 18.09 14.68
C VAL A 194 -9.61 17.96 15.97
N ARG A 195 -9.12 18.45 17.10
CA ARG A 195 -9.74 18.25 18.42
C ARG A 195 -10.76 19.30 18.84
N GLY A 196 -10.72 20.48 18.23
CA GLY A 196 -11.37 21.67 18.80
C GLY A 196 -10.72 22.07 20.14
N GLU A 197 -10.92 23.32 20.54
CA GLU A 197 -10.43 23.81 21.84
C GLU A 197 -11.07 23.02 22.99
N GLY A 198 -10.36 22.08 23.60
CA GLY A 198 -10.77 21.42 24.85
C GLY A 198 -10.61 19.90 24.95
N ALA A 199 -10.26 19.17 23.87
CA ALA A 199 -10.05 17.73 23.98
C ALA A 199 -8.67 17.40 24.57
N ARG A 200 -8.62 16.41 25.49
CA ARG A 200 -7.37 15.94 26.12
C ARG A 200 -6.37 15.45 25.05
N PRO A 201 -5.06 15.62 25.26
CA PRO A 201 -4.05 15.07 24.37
C PRO A 201 -4.06 13.55 24.47
N ASN A 202 -4.81 12.88 23.60
CA ASN A 202 -4.48 11.50 23.28
C ASN A 202 -3.23 11.57 22.40
N GLU A 203 -2.12 10.99 22.83
CA GLU A 203 -0.94 10.91 21.98
C GLU A 203 -1.36 10.15 20.71
N PHE A 204 -1.39 10.83 19.56
CA PHE A 204 -1.39 10.08 18.30
C PHE A 204 -0.10 9.27 18.35
N PRO A 205 -0.19 7.93 18.34
CA PRO A 205 1.00 7.12 18.52
C PRO A 205 1.94 7.39 17.35
N ASP A 206 3.22 7.65 17.64
CA ASP A 206 4.24 7.85 16.60
C ASP A 206 4.27 6.60 15.73
N LEU A 207 3.88 6.75 14.47
CA LEU A 207 3.78 5.65 13.51
C LEU A 207 5.15 4.97 13.35
N THR A 208 6.22 5.73 13.48
CA THR A 208 7.61 5.23 13.47
C THR A 208 7.84 4.23 14.59
N GLU A 209 7.31 4.49 15.79
CA GLU A 209 7.49 3.59 16.94
C GLU A 209 6.63 2.34 16.81
N GLN A 210 5.39 2.48 16.32
CA GLN A 210 4.50 1.35 16.07
C GLN A 210 5.03 0.41 15.00
N LEU A 211 5.64 0.95 13.94
CA LEU A 211 6.17 0.18 12.82
C LEU A 211 7.62 -0.28 13.05
N ARG A 212 8.32 0.20 14.09
CA ARG A 212 9.70 -0.19 14.40
C ARG A 212 9.91 -1.70 14.50
N PRO A 213 9.05 -2.48 15.19
CA PRO A 213 9.19 -3.94 15.23
C PRO A 213 9.10 -4.57 13.84
N ALA A 214 8.27 -4.01 12.96
CA ALA A 214 8.16 -4.47 11.57
C ALA A 214 9.42 -4.14 10.76
N GLN A 215 10.00 -2.94 10.92
CA GLN A 215 11.27 -2.57 10.29
C GLN A 215 12.41 -3.51 10.72
N GLU A 216 12.50 -3.81 12.01
CA GLU A 216 13.49 -4.74 12.51
C GLU A 216 13.30 -6.16 11.96
N ALA A 217 12.06 -6.65 11.92
CA ALA A 217 11.74 -7.95 11.35
C ALA A 217 12.09 -8.01 9.86
N PHE A 218 11.76 -6.95 9.13
CA PHE A 218 12.08 -6.78 7.71
C PHE A 218 13.59 -6.86 7.46
N GLN A 219 14.39 -6.09 8.18
CA GLN A 219 15.85 -6.08 8.01
C GLN A 219 16.52 -7.38 8.45
N ARG A 220 15.99 -8.04 9.48
CA ARG A 220 16.45 -9.38 9.86
C ARG A 220 16.14 -10.38 8.75
N ALA A 221 14.92 -10.37 8.21
CA ALA A 221 14.53 -11.23 7.09
C ALA A 221 15.42 -10.98 5.88
N HIS A 222 15.61 -9.72 5.47
CA HIS A 222 16.44 -9.37 4.30
C HIS A 222 17.90 -9.85 4.45
N ARG A 223 18.51 -9.66 5.64
CA ARG A 223 19.85 -10.18 5.95
C ARG A 223 19.92 -11.71 5.93
N ILE A 224 18.94 -12.39 6.51
CA ILE A 224 18.86 -13.86 6.52
C ILE A 224 18.71 -14.39 5.09
N ILE A 225 17.85 -13.78 4.28
CA ILE A 225 17.64 -14.13 2.88
C ILE A 225 18.94 -13.98 2.08
N GLY A 226 19.60 -12.83 2.21
CA GLY A 226 20.88 -12.58 1.53
C GLY A 226 21.97 -13.58 1.93
N GLY A 227 22.10 -13.86 3.23
CA GLY A 227 23.03 -14.88 3.74
C GLY A 227 22.70 -16.29 3.28
N ALA A 228 21.41 -16.65 3.25
CA ALA A 228 20.94 -17.94 2.79
C ALA A 228 21.20 -18.15 1.28
N TRP A 229 21.08 -17.12 0.45
CA TRP A 229 21.47 -17.18 -0.96
C TRP A 229 22.95 -17.46 -1.16
N LEU A 230 23.83 -16.82 -0.38
CA LEU A 230 25.27 -17.08 -0.43
C LEU A 230 25.59 -18.52 0.00
N MET A 231 24.94 -19.01 1.05
CA MET A 231 25.08 -20.42 1.47
C MET A 231 24.60 -21.38 0.39
N LEU A 232 23.47 -21.10 -0.26
CA LEU A 232 22.90 -21.98 -1.28
C LEU A 232 23.78 -21.99 -2.53
N ALA A 233 24.32 -20.85 -2.95
CA ALA A 233 25.33 -20.77 -4.01
C ALA A 233 26.61 -21.56 -3.65
N GLY A 234 27.06 -21.48 -2.41
CA GLY A 234 28.20 -22.25 -1.90
C GLY A 234 27.95 -23.77 -1.90
N LEU A 235 26.77 -24.20 -1.44
CA LEU A 235 26.36 -25.61 -1.48
C LEU A 235 26.25 -26.12 -2.93
N PHE A 236 25.70 -25.31 -3.82
CA PHE A 236 25.58 -25.64 -5.24
C PHE A 236 26.96 -25.78 -5.90
N ALA A 237 27.89 -24.85 -5.62
CA ALA A 237 29.27 -24.93 -6.08
C ALA A 237 30.02 -26.17 -5.53
N LEU A 238 29.79 -26.49 -4.26
CA LEU A 238 30.33 -27.70 -3.62
C LEU A 238 29.80 -28.97 -4.28
N GLU A 239 28.50 -29.03 -4.58
CA GLU A 239 27.88 -30.16 -5.28
C GLU A 239 28.44 -30.31 -6.70
N LEU A 240 28.62 -29.20 -7.43
CA LEU A 240 29.29 -29.15 -8.74
C LEU A 240 30.72 -29.70 -8.67
N ALA A 241 31.49 -29.30 -7.65
CA ALA A 241 32.86 -29.77 -7.45
C ALA A 241 32.92 -31.28 -7.15
N LEU A 242 31.98 -31.79 -6.36
CA LEU A 242 31.90 -33.21 -6.00
C LEU A 242 31.43 -34.11 -7.15
N THR A 243 30.64 -33.57 -8.08
CA THR A 243 30.05 -34.33 -9.20
C THR A 243 30.78 -34.16 -10.53
N ALA A 244 31.82 -33.32 -10.61
CA ALA A 244 32.57 -32.97 -11.82
C ALA A 244 33.11 -34.18 -12.64
N ARG A 245 33.28 -35.37 -12.05
CA ARG A 245 33.69 -36.59 -12.79
C ARG A 245 32.55 -37.32 -13.50
N GLY A 246 31.30 -36.91 -13.31
CA GLY A 246 30.10 -37.59 -13.82
C GLY A 246 29.06 -36.64 -14.40
N ARG A 247 29.47 -35.77 -15.34
CA ARG A 247 28.64 -34.70 -15.94
C ARG A 247 27.24 -35.15 -16.38
N GLN A 248 27.09 -36.35 -16.93
CA GLN A 248 25.78 -36.87 -17.37
C GLN A 248 24.85 -37.26 -16.22
N ARG A 249 25.36 -37.94 -15.19
CA ARG A 249 24.56 -38.27 -14.00
C ARG A 249 24.19 -37.02 -13.24
N PHE A 250 25.11 -36.04 -13.18
CA PHE A 250 24.84 -34.73 -12.61
C PHE A 250 23.70 -33.99 -13.32
N LEU A 251 23.73 -33.89 -14.66
CA LEU A 251 22.67 -33.23 -15.41
C LEU A 251 21.29 -33.90 -15.24
N ALA A 252 21.25 -35.24 -15.23
CA ALA A 252 20.01 -35.97 -14.97
C ALA A 252 19.47 -35.70 -13.55
N TRP A 253 20.34 -35.72 -12.55
CA TRP A 253 19.95 -35.43 -11.17
C TRP A 253 19.52 -33.98 -10.96
N LEU A 254 20.26 -33.02 -11.52
CA LEU A 254 19.89 -31.61 -11.49
C LEU A 254 18.52 -31.37 -12.13
N GLY A 255 18.25 -32.05 -13.26
CA GLY A 255 16.95 -32.01 -13.90
C GLY A 255 15.82 -32.55 -13.01
N VAL A 256 16.03 -33.69 -12.33
CA VAL A 256 15.07 -34.23 -11.35
C VAL A 256 14.84 -33.27 -10.19
N VAL A 257 15.91 -32.68 -9.64
CA VAL A 257 15.80 -31.70 -8.55
C VAL A 257 15.01 -30.47 -8.98
N LEU A 258 15.27 -29.93 -10.17
CA LEU A 258 14.52 -28.79 -10.71
C LEU A 258 13.04 -29.10 -10.91
N VAL A 259 12.71 -30.30 -11.41
CA VAL A 259 11.31 -30.75 -11.51
C VAL A 259 10.70 -30.87 -10.12
N CYS A 260 11.37 -31.47 -9.15
CA CYS A 260 10.83 -31.57 -7.79
C CYS A 260 10.63 -30.18 -7.15
N VAL A 261 11.62 -29.28 -7.26
CA VAL A 261 11.54 -27.88 -6.80
C VAL A 261 10.37 -27.16 -7.46
N SER A 262 10.06 -27.43 -8.73
CA SER A 262 8.94 -26.81 -9.45
C SER A 262 7.55 -27.17 -8.92
N VAL A 263 7.40 -28.34 -8.28
CA VAL A 263 6.11 -28.79 -7.74
C VAL A 263 5.67 -27.94 -6.55
N LEU A 264 6.61 -27.54 -5.68
CA LEU A 264 6.32 -26.74 -4.49
C LEU A 264 5.64 -25.38 -4.80
N PRO A 265 6.15 -24.53 -5.71
CA PRO A 265 5.49 -23.28 -6.09
C PRO A 265 4.18 -23.50 -6.83
N LEU A 266 4.04 -24.58 -7.62
CA LEU A 266 2.78 -24.92 -8.27
C LEU A 266 1.69 -25.26 -7.25
N VAL A 267 2.02 -26.11 -6.28
CA VAL A 267 1.10 -26.48 -5.19
C VAL A 267 0.80 -25.26 -4.32
N ALA A 268 1.81 -24.46 -3.95
CA ALA A 268 1.62 -23.24 -3.17
C ALA A 268 0.72 -22.22 -3.89
N GLY A 269 0.93 -22.02 -5.20
CA GLY A 269 0.07 -21.15 -6.01
C GLY A 269 -1.38 -21.66 -6.09
N LEU A 270 -1.59 -22.96 -6.25
CA LEU A 270 -2.93 -23.58 -6.25
C LEU A 270 -3.63 -23.50 -4.89
N LEU A 271 -2.90 -23.65 -3.78
CA LEU A 271 -3.44 -23.58 -2.42
C LEU A 271 -3.57 -22.14 -1.90
N SER A 272 -2.90 -21.17 -2.55
CA SER A 272 -2.87 -19.79 -2.09
C SER A 272 -4.25 -19.11 -1.95
N PRO A 273 -5.27 -19.33 -2.82
CA PRO A 273 -6.58 -18.72 -2.64
C PRO A 273 -7.26 -19.20 -1.35
N TRP A 274 -7.17 -20.51 -1.09
CA TRP A 274 -7.72 -21.12 0.13
C TRP A 274 -7.02 -20.57 1.37
N ALA A 275 -5.68 -20.58 1.39
CA ALA A 275 -4.90 -20.08 2.52
C ALA A 275 -5.14 -18.59 2.79
N TYR A 276 -5.23 -17.78 1.74
CA TYR A 276 -5.52 -16.36 1.86
C TYR A 276 -6.89 -16.11 2.50
N GLN A 277 -7.91 -16.83 2.04
CA GLN A 277 -9.26 -16.68 2.58
C GLN A 277 -9.34 -17.12 4.05
N THR A 278 -8.66 -18.21 4.43
CA THR A 278 -8.68 -18.74 5.81
C THR A 278 -7.80 -17.95 6.78
N PHE A 279 -6.62 -17.51 6.37
CA PHE A 279 -5.65 -16.92 7.30
C PHE A 279 -5.58 -15.41 7.24
N VAL A 280 -5.86 -14.79 6.08
CA VAL A 280 -5.77 -13.34 5.92
C VAL A 280 -7.15 -12.74 6.08
N VAL A 281 -8.11 -13.07 5.22
CA VAL A 281 -9.44 -12.42 5.21
C VAL A 281 -10.20 -12.65 6.51
N GLN A 282 -10.19 -13.86 7.06
CA GLN A 282 -10.88 -14.18 8.32
C GLN A 282 -10.23 -13.52 9.56
N ASN A 283 -8.94 -13.19 9.51
CA ASN A 283 -8.23 -12.58 10.64
C ASN A 283 -8.01 -11.08 10.45
N LEU A 284 -8.35 -10.52 9.29
CA LEU A 284 -8.21 -9.11 8.97
C LEU A 284 -9.24 -8.31 9.78
N HIS A 285 -8.88 -7.95 11.00
CA HIS A 285 -9.65 -7.04 11.83
C HIS A 285 -9.32 -5.61 11.42
N VAL A 286 -9.90 -5.15 10.32
CA VAL A 286 -10.11 -3.72 10.14
C VAL A 286 -11.08 -3.32 11.25
N GLY A 287 -10.72 -2.35 12.10
CA GLY A 287 -11.47 -2.05 13.32
C GLY A 287 -12.99 -1.96 13.08
N PRO A 288 -13.83 -2.35 14.04
CA PRO A 288 -15.29 -2.47 13.85
C PRO A 288 -15.97 -1.17 13.42
N GLU A 289 -15.29 -0.04 13.59
CA GLU A 289 -15.75 1.30 13.24
C GLU A 289 -15.32 1.75 11.82
N ALA A 290 -14.57 0.94 11.08
CA ALA A 290 -14.12 1.30 9.74
C ALA A 290 -15.26 1.21 8.69
N PRO A 291 -15.28 2.10 7.67
CA PRO A 291 -16.23 1.99 6.57
C PRO A 291 -16.10 0.66 5.83
N VAL A 292 -17.20 0.11 5.33
CA VAL A 292 -17.22 -1.12 4.52
C VAL A 292 -16.31 -0.98 3.29
N GLU A 293 -16.28 0.20 2.70
CA GLU A 293 -15.45 0.53 1.54
C GLU A 293 -13.95 0.44 1.85
N LEU A 294 -13.54 0.76 3.09
CA LEU A 294 -12.14 0.59 3.52
C LEU A 294 -11.81 -0.90 3.65
N GLN A 295 -12.73 -1.71 4.17
CA GLN A 295 -12.54 -3.16 4.27
C GLN A 295 -12.42 -3.79 2.89
N ASP A 296 -13.34 -3.46 1.98
CA ASP A 296 -13.33 -3.92 0.59
C ASP A 296 -12.05 -3.50 -0.13
N PHE A 297 -11.60 -2.26 0.06
CA PHE A 297 -10.36 -1.76 -0.49
C PHE A 297 -9.16 -2.60 -0.02
N VAL A 298 -9.01 -2.81 1.29
CA VAL A 298 -7.90 -3.58 1.85
C VAL A 298 -7.93 -5.02 1.36
N VAL A 299 -9.11 -5.65 1.29
CA VAL A 299 -9.24 -7.03 0.80
C VAL A 299 -8.86 -7.16 -0.67
N ARG A 300 -9.29 -6.23 -1.54
CA ARG A 300 -8.91 -6.24 -2.96
C ARG A 300 -7.43 -5.97 -3.16
N PHE A 301 -6.89 -4.99 -2.44
CA PHE A 301 -5.47 -4.67 -2.47
C PHE A 301 -4.61 -5.87 -2.06
N LEU A 302 -4.95 -6.53 -0.95
CA LEU A 302 -4.24 -7.71 -0.48
C LEU A 302 -4.38 -8.91 -1.44
N GLU A 303 -5.50 -9.02 -2.14
CA GLU A 303 -5.72 -10.04 -3.17
C GLU A 303 -4.85 -9.79 -4.41
N ASP A 304 -4.71 -8.55 -4.87
CA ASP A 304 -3.79 -8.20 -5.96
C ASP A 304 -2.33 -8.47 -5.58
N VAL A 305 -1.94 -8.11 -4.35
CA VAL A 305 -0.62 -8.42 -3.79
C VAL A 305 -0.38 -9.93 -3.76
N ARG A 306 -1.35 -10.72 -3.30
CA ARG A 306 -1.29 -12.19 -3.33
C ARG A 306 -1.08 -12.70 -4.75
N GLN A 307 -1.89 -12.24 -5.70
CA GLN A 307 -1.79 -12.67 -7.10
C GLN A 307 -0.42 -12.34 -7.70
N ALA A 308 0.18 -11.21 -7.35
CA ALA A 308 1.52 -10.86 -7.80
C ALA A 308 2.61 -11.79 -7.23
N ILE A 309 2.56 -12.11 -5.93
CA ILE A 309 3.49 -13.07 -5.29
C ILE A 309 3.37 -14.43 -5.95
N PHE A 310 2.16 -14.99 -5.92
CA PHE A 310 1.94 -16.38 -6.33
C PHE A 310 1.94 -16.54 -7.85
N GLY A 311 1.53 -15.53 -8.61
CA GLY A 311 1.67 -15.52 -10.07
C GLY A 311 3.13 -15.57 -10.50
N SER A 312 4.00 -14.78 -9.85
CA SER A 312 5.45 -14.83 -10.08
C SER A 312 6.02 -16.21 -9.74
N LEU A 313 5.62 -16.78 -8.61
CA LEU A 313 6.06 -18.13 -8.20
C LEU A 313 5.61 -19.22 -9.15
N LEU A 314 4.37 -19.16 -9.63
CA LEU A 314 3.84 -20.10 -10.61
C LEU A 314 4.66 -20.05 -11.90
N LEU A 315 5.00 -18.85 -12.38
CA LEU A 315 5.84 -18.67 -13.56
C LEU A 315 7.25 -19.24 -13.35
N TRP A 316 7.92 -18.88 -12.25
CA TRP A 316 9.26 -19.39 -11.93
C TRP A 316 9.27 -20.91 -11.72
N GLY A 317 8.23 -21.44 -11.06
CA GLY A 317 8.00 -22.87 -10.91
C GLY A 317 7.87 -23.55 -12.27
N ALA A 318 6.99 -23.06 -13.14
CA ALA A 318 6.81 -23.61 -14.47
C ALA A 318 8.12 -23.59 -15.29
N LEU A 319 8.86 -22.48 -15.27
CA LEU A 319 10.16 -22.37 -15.94
C LEU A 319 11.18 -23.37 -15.40
N ALA A 320 11.31 -23.48 -14.07
CA ALA A 320 12.18 -24.47 -13.44
C ALA A 320 11.80 -25.91 -13.83
N GLY A 321 10.51 -26.22 -13.90
CA GLY A 321 10.01 -27.52 -14.35
C GLY A 321 10.37 -27.82 -15.81
N ILE A 322 10.18 -26.84 -16.71
CA ILE A 322 10.53 -26.97 -18.13
C ILE A 322 12.04 -27.19 -18.31
N VAL A 323 12.87 -26.37 -17.65
CA VAL A 323 14.34 -26.52 -17.70
C VAL A 323 14.77 -27.87 -17.11
N GLY A 324 14.15 -28.29 -16.01
CA GLY A 324 14.41 -29.58 -15.39
C GLY A 324 14.10 -30.76 -16.32
N LEU A 325 12.95 -30.73 -17.01
CA LEU A 325 12.57 -31.73 -18.01
C LEU A 325 13.53 -31.75 -19.19
N ALA A 326 13.93 -30.59 -19.72
CA ALA A 326 14.90 -30.49 -20.81
C ALA A 326 16.24 -31.15 -20.44
N LEU A 327 16.75 -30.89 -19.23
CA LEU A 327 17.98 -31.51 -18.73
C LEU A 327 17.87 -33.04 -18.59
N ILE A 328 16.72 -33.56 -18.15
CA ILE A 328 16.47 -35.01 -18.08
C ILE A 328 16.48 -35.62 -19.48
N ILE A 329 15.85 -34.97 -20.46
CA ILE A 329 15.80 -35.43 -21.85
C ILE A 329 17.20 -35.42 -22.47
N ASP A 330 17.94 -34.32 -22.35
CA ASP A 330 19.31 -34.20 -22.87
C ASP A 330 20.25 -35.25 -22.25
N ALA A 331 20.14 -35.48 -20.94
CA ALA A 331 20.92 -36.51 -20.27
C ALA A 331 20.59 -37.92 -20.81
N LYS A 332 19.33 -38.21 -21.15
CA LYS A 332 18.93 -39.48 -21.78
C LYS A 332 19.42 -39.60 -23.22
N VAL A 333 19.32 -38.55 -24.03
CA VAL A 333 19.78 -38.55 -25.44
C VAL A 333 21.28 -38.77 -25.51
N LEU A 334 22.06 -38.14 -24.63
CA LEU A 334 23.51 -38.32 -24.53
C LEU A 334 23.93 -39.71 -24.00
N MET A 335 23.02 -40.43 -23.34
CA MET A 335 23.25 -41.79 -22.82
C MET A 335 23.00 -42.89 -23.84
N HIS A 336 22.45 -42.62 -25.02
CA HIS A 336 22.48 -43.59 -26.12
C HIS A 336 23.84 -43.52 -26.80
N PRO A 337 24.78 -44.43 -26.48
CA PRO A 337 26.01 -44.50 -27.24
C PRO A 337 25.61 -44.93 -28.65
N ARG A 338 26.21 -44.35 -29.67
CA ARG A 338 26.19 -44.93 -31.02
C ARG A 338 26.74 -46.36 -30.92
N SER A 339 25.86 -47.34 -30.73
CA SER A 339 26.16 -48.76 -30.91
C SER A 339 26.31 -49.12 -32.40
N ALA A 340 26.17 -48.14 -33.30
CA ALA A 340 26.44 -48.30 -34.72
C ALA A 340 27.87 -47.85 -35.07
N ARG A 341 28.85 -48.74 -34.85
CA ARG A 341 30.03 -49.00 -35.70
C ARG A 341 31.03 -49.90 -34.96
N ARG A 342 30.74 -51.20 -34.94
CA ARG A 342 31.60 -52.23 -35.55
C ARG A 342 30.85 -53.55 -35.60
#